data_AF-A0A961S4Y4-F1
#
_entry.id   AF-A0A961S4Y4-F1
#
_cell.length_a   1.000
_cell.length_b   1.000
_cell.length_c   1.000
_cell.angle_alpha   90.00
_cell.angle_beta   90.00
_cell.angle_gamma   90.00
#
_symmetry.space_group_name_H-M   'P 1'
#
loop_
_entity.id
_entity.type
_entity.pdbx_description
1 polymer ?
#
loop_
_entity_poly.entity_id
_entity_poly.type
_entity_poly.pdbx_seq_one_letter_code
_entity_poly.pdbx_strand_id
1 'polypeptide(L)'
;FGAVERVNDHVIAPSPYEPRQRYWRIIAKKAVLAAGAEERPIAFGGNDVPGVMVASAMRTFANRYAAAAGKSVVVFTNNDSGYRTARDMKAHGVHVEVIVDSRTESKADAEGVPVLRGRMIADVNGGKGVTGVELTDHTHITCDAVAMSGGWSPIVNLACQRGAKPKWNEDLAAFLPPDVGASFAVAGSAAGKMLLSECLADGAAKGALDGKGLAVPACRDEAFAISPLWWVKESHGKAFIDYQNDATAKDLPLAAREGYRDIELAKRYTTAGMATDQGKLGNINAIAILAEATGKTMDQVGTTTFRPYYTPVAFGAFAGPSVGHHFQPVRKTPLHDWADELGAVFVETGLWMR
;
A
#
# COMPACT_ATOMS: atom_id res chain seq x y z
N PHE A 1 -12.60 -6.35 15.95
CA PHE A 1 -12.11 -5.48 14.87
C PHE A 1 -12.70 -4.11 15.02
N GLY A 2 -11.96 -3.06 14.66
CA GLY A 2 -12.48 -1.71 14.49
C GLY A 2 -12.57 -1.41 13.01
N ALA A 3 -13.66 -0.79 12.56
CA ALA A 3 -13.80 -0.30 11.20
C ALA A 3 -14.40 1.11 11.19
N VAL A 4 -14.10 1.89 10.16
CA VAL A 4 -14.66 3.23 9.98
C VAL A 4 -15.41 3.23 8.65
N GLU A 5 -16.70 3.47 8.73
CA GLU A 5 -17.56 3.71 7.57
C GLU A 5 -17.52 5.19 7.22
N ARG A 6 -17.22 5.49 5.96
CA ARG A 6 -17.29 6.83 5.39
C ARG A 6 -18.73 7.08 4.93
N VAL A 7 -19.55 7.66 5.80
CA VAL A 7 -20.97 7.87 5.52
C VAL A 7 -21.16 9.02 4.53
N ASN A 8 -20.55 10.18 4.80
CA ASN A 8 -20.79 11.40 4.04
C ASN A 8 -19.53 12.02 3.39
N ASP A 9 -18.32 11.50 3.64
CA ASP A 9 -17.07 12.05 3.08
C ASP A 9 -17.03 12.12 1.53
N HIS A 10 -17.85 11.32 0.87
CA HIS A 10 -17.87 11.18 -0.60
C HIS A 10 -19.15 11.77 -1.23
N VAL A 11 -20.02 12.39 -0.42
CA VAL A 11 -21.30 12.95 -0.84
C VAL A 11 -21.18 14.48 -0.96
N ILE A 12 -21.61 15.04 -2.09
CA ILE A 12 -21.51 16.48 -2.37
C ILE A 12 -22.40 17.31 -1.41
N ALA A 13 -23.60 16.83 -1.12
CA ALA A 13 -24.57 17.48 -0.25
C ALA A 13 -25.11 16.47 0.79
N PRO A 14 -24.48 16.37 1.98
CA PRO A 14 -24.88 15.39 2.99
C PRO A 14 -26.19 15.79 3.68
N SER A 15 -26.95 14.79 4.17
CA SER A 15 -28.16 14.99 4.96
C SER A 15 -27.83 15.65 6.31
N PRO A 16 -28.65 16.62 6.81
CA PRO A 16 -28.34 17.38 8.02
C PRO A 16 -28.25 16.56 9.31
N TYR A 17 -28.81 15.33 9.34
CA TYR A 17 -28.86 14.49 10.54
C TYR A 17 -28.07 13.19 10.42
N GLU A 18 -27.16 13.11 9.44
CA GLU A 18 -26.30 11.95 9.28
C GLU A 18 -24.87 12.26 9.73
N PRO A 19 -24.20 11.30 10.42
CA PRO A 19 -22.82 11.50 10.83
C PRO A 19 -21.91 11.56 9.61
N ARG A 20 -20.77 12.25 9.74
CA ARG A 20 -19.73 12.25 8.71
C ARG A 20 -19.12 10.86 8.51
N GLN A 21 -18.81 10.20 9.63
CA GLN A 21 -18.19 8.87 9.71
C GLN A 21 -18.82 8.08 10.86
N ARG A 22 -18.85 6.75 10.74
CA ARG A 22 -19.33 5.84 11.79
C ARG A 22 -18.23 4.86 12.18
N TYR A 23 -17.91 4.80 13.47
CA TYR A 23 -16.99 3.81 14.00
C TYR A 23 -17.73 2.53 14.41
N TRP A 24 -17.28 1.40 13.88
CA TRP A 24 -17.83 0.08 14.12
C TRP A 24 -16.91 -0.73 15.03
N ARG A 25 -17.47 -1.25 16.13
CA ARG A 25 -16.82 -2.26 16.97
C ARG A 25 -17.39 -3.63 16.64
N ILE A 26 -16.60 -4.44 15.93
CA ILE A 26 -17.03 -5.75 15.42
C ILE A 26 -16.43 -6.86 16.29
N ILE A 27 -17.28 -7.63 16.94
CA ILE A 27 -16.89 -8.83 17.70
C ILE A 27 -17.26 -10.04 16.86
N ALA A 28 -16.26 -10.68 16.26
CA ALA A 28 -16.46 -11.82 15.37
C ALA A 28 -15.85 -13.09 15.96
N LYS A 29 -16.58 -14.21 15.86
CA LYS A 29 -16.08 -15.54 16.27
C LYS A 29 -15.02 -16.08 15.29
N LYS A 30 -15.19 -15.77 14.00
CA LYS A 30 -14.25 -16.08 12.92
C LYS A 30 -14.13 -14.86 12.00
N ALA A 31 -12.97 -14.69 11.38
CA ALA A 31 -12.71 -13.64 10.39
C ALA A 31 -11.76 -14.13 9.30
N VAL A 32 -11.90 -13.56 8.10
CA VAL A 32 -11.01 -13.80 6.97
C VAL A 32 -10.42 -12.46 6.51
N LEU A 33 -9.10 -12.36 6.45
CA LEU A 33 -8.37 -11.22 5.89
C LEU A 33 -8.13 -11.45 4.40
N ALA A 34 -8.98 -10.87 3.56
CA ALA A 34 -8.81 -10.87 2.10
C ALA A 34 -8.36 -9.47 1.61
N ALA A 35 -7.31 -8.93 2.23
CA ALA A 35 -6.89 -7.54 2.00
C ALA A 35 -6.14 -7.31 0.68
N GLY A 36 -5.78 -8.37 -0.04
CA GLY A 36 -5.01 -8.27 -1.28
C GLY A 36 -3.52 -7.95 -1.04
N ALA A 37 -2.89 -7.33 -2.04
CA ALA A 37 -1.50 -6.92 -2.01
C ALA A 37 -1.36 -5.53 -2.66
N GLU A 38 -0.37 -4.75 -2.21
CA GLU A 38 -0.02 -3.44 -2.75
C GLU A 38 1.17 -3.54 -3.69
N GLU A 39 1.12 -2.88 -4.84
CA GLU A 39 2.26 -2.86 -5.77
C GLU A 39 3.38 -1.97 -5.23
N ARG A 40 4.62 -2.42 -5.40
CA ARG A 40 5.82 -1.71 -4.99
C ARG A 40 6.45 -0.95 -6.15
N PRO A 41 7.04 0.24 -5.90
CA PRO A 41 7.89 0.91 -6.87
C PRO A 41 9.26 0.22 -6.99
N ILE A 42 10.01 0.57 -8.03
CA ILE A 42 11.45 0.33 -8.15
C ILE A 42 12.15 1.66 -7.85
N ALA A 43 13.24 1.66 -7.08
CA ALA A 43 14.03 2.87 -6.87
C ALA A 43 15.00 3.08 -8.05
N PHE A 44 14.89 4.19 -8.76
CA PHE A 44 15.78 4.60 -9.86
C PHE A 44 15.74 6.13 -10.00
N GLY A 45 16.64 6.72 -10.78
CA GLY A 45 16.81 8.17 -10.84
C GLY A 45 15.57 8.87 -11.41
N GLY A 46 15.07 9.89 -10.70
CA GLY A 46 13.90 10.66 -11.12
C GLY A 46 12.59 9.88 -11.05
N ASN A 47 12.52 8.84 -10.22
CA ASN A 47 11.30 8.04 -10.03
C ASN A 47 10.17 8.78 -9.28
N ASP A 48 10.37 10.05 -8.94
CA ASP A 48 9.42 11.01 -8.37
C ASP A 48 8.88 12.04 -9.38
N VAL A 49 9.45 12.10 -10.60
CA VAL A 49 9.07 13.08 -11.63
C VAL A 49 7.58 12.88 -11.99
N PRO A 50 6.77 13.97 -12.07
CA PRO A 50 5.37 13.86 -12.46
C PRO A 50 5.18 13.11 -13.79
N GLY A 51 4.30 12.11 -13.82
CA GLY A 51 4.13 11.19 -14.96
C GLY A 51 4.73 9.81 -14.72
N VAL A 52 5.57 9.67 -13.69
CA VAL A 52 6.01 8.38 -13.17
C VAL A 52 4.96 7.85 -12.18
N MET A 53 4.47 6.62 -12.38
CA MET A 53 3.45 6.00 -11.53
C MET A 53 3.69 4.50 -11.36
N VAL A 54 3.18 3.91 -10.28
CA VAL A 54 3.08 2.44 -10.21
C VAL A 54 2.13 1.92 -11.30
N ALA A 55 2.49 0.81 -11.93
CA ALA A 55 1.85 0.29 -13.14
C ALA A 55 0.38 -0.08 -12.93
N SER A 56 0.03 -0.58 -11.74
CA SER A 56 -1.33 -0.90 -11.33
C SER A 56 -2.21 0.35 -11.18
N ALA A 57 -1.65 1.48 -10.73
CA ALA A 57 -2.38 2.74 -10.68
C ALA A 57 -2.69 3.24 -12.09
N MET A 58 -1.69 3.24 -12.97
CA MET A 58 -1.87 3.66 -14.37
C MET A 58 -2.88 2.76 -15.11
N ARG A 59 -2.79 1.43 -14.90
CA ARG A 59 -3.77 0.45 -15.40
C ARG A 59 -5.17 0.68 -14.82
N THR A 60 -5.29 1.07 -13.56
CA THR A 60 -6.58 1.41 -12.94
C THR A 60 -7.18 2.66 -13.57
N PHE A 61 -6.38 3.70 -13.83
CA PHE A 61 -6.85 4.89 -14.54
C PHE A 61 -7.39 4.55 -15.93
N ALA A 62 -6.68 3.72 -16.70
CA ALA A 62 -7.12 3.30 -18.02
C ALA A 62 -8.45 2.50 -17.95
N ASN A 63 -8.48 1.41 -17.18
CA ASN A 63 -9.62 0.49 -17.16
C ASN A 63 -10.86 1.05 -16.44
N ARG A 64 -10.67 1.73 -15.30
CA ARG A 64 -11.77 2.10 -14.40
C ARG A 64 -12.26 3.53 -14.64
N TYR A 65 -11.35 4.44 -15.00
CA TYR A 65 -11.62 5.86 -15.08
C TYR A 65 -11.52 6.42 -16.50
N ALA A 66 -11.18 5.58 -17.50
CA ALA A 66 -10.96 5.99 -18.88
C ALA A 66 -10.00 7.19 -19.00
N ALA A 67 -8.96 7.20 -18.16
CA ALA A 67 -7.96 8.25 -18.08
C ALA A 67 -6.56 7.69 -18.31
N ALA A 68 -5.69 8.47 -18.94
CA ALA A 68 -4.29 8.11 -19.15
C ALA A 68 -3.38 9.19 -18.57
N ALA A 69 -2.27 8.78 -17.94
CA ALA A 69 -1.27 9.69 -17.38
C ALA A 69 -0.45 10.41 -18.46
N GLY A 70 -0.43 9.84 -19.66
CA GLY A 70 0.31 10.32 -20.82
C GLY A 70 -0.21 9.63 -22.08
N LYS A 71 0.23 10.10 -23.26
CA LYS A 71 -0.11 9.54 -24.57
C LYS A 71 0.87 8.45 -25.01
N SER A 72 2.12 8.52 -24.55
CA SER A 72 3.23 7.63 -24.90
C SER A 72 3.94 7.16 -23.63
N VAL A 73 3.80 5.87 -23.32
CA VAL A 73 4.23 5.31 -22.05
C VAL A 73 5.34 4.29 -22.21
N VAL A 74 6.33 4.36 -21.32
CA VAL A 74 7.30 3.28 -21.09
C VAL A 74 6.88 2.50 -19.85
N VAL A 75 6.90 1.16 -19.93
CA VAL A 75 6.67 0.30 -18.77
C VAL A 75 8.00 -0.25 -18.27
N PHE A 76 8.35 -0.03 -17.00
CA PHE A 76 9.52 -0.59 -16.36
C PHE A 76 9.13 -1.66 -15.33
N THR A 77 9.64 -2.88 -15.47
CA THR A 77 9.19 -3.98 -14.60
C THR A 77 10.27 -4.99 -14.28
N ASN A 78 10.06 -5.69 -13.16
CA ASN A 78 10.80 -6.89 -12.76
C ASN A 78 9.91 -8.14 -12.66
N ASN A 79 8.65 -8.05 -13.13
CA ASN A 79 7.65 -9.10 -12.98
C ASN A 79 6.58 -9.04 -14.09
N ASP A 80 5.71 -10.04 -14.15
CA ASP A 80 4.75 -10.17 -15.26
C ASP A 80 3.60 -9.13 -15.21
N SER A 81 3.41 -8.43 -14.09
CA SER A 81 2.35 -7.42 -13.94
C SER A 81 2.57 -6.21 -14.84
N GLY A 82 3.82 -5.88 -15.17
CA GLY A 82 4.13 -4.82 -16.13
C GLY A 82 3.58 -5.13 -17.54
N TYR A 83 3.65 -6.40 -17.96
CA TYR A 83 3.12 -6.85 -19.25
C TYR A 83 1.60 -6.71 -19.27
N ARG A 84 0.91 -7.12 -18.20
CA ARG A 84 -0.54 -6.90 -18.06
C ARG A 84 -0.89 -5.41 -18.20
N THR A 85 -0.14 -4.52 -17.53
CA THR A 85 -0.36 -3.08 -17.67
C THR A 85 -0.14 -2.58 -19.09
N ALA A 86 0.93 -3.00 -19.77
CA ALA A 86 1.19 -2.61 -21.15
C ALA A 86 0.04 -3.03 -22.10
N ARG A 87 -0.46 -4.26 -21.94
CA ARG A 87 -1.57 -4.79 -22.75
C ARG A 87 -2.86 -4.02 -22.54
N ASP A 88 -3.26 -3.81 -21.29
CA ASP A 88 -4.46 -3.05 -20.96
C ASP A 88 -4.39 -1.61 -21.49
N MET A 89 -3.23 -0.97 -21.35
CA MET A 89 -3.02 0.38 -21.86
C MET A 89 -3.13 0.45 -23.38
N LYS A 90 -2.51 -0.49 -24.10
CA LYS A 90 -2.63 -0.62 -25.56
C LYS A 90 -4.08 -0.88 -25.98
N ALA A 91 -4.79 -1.76 -25.27
CA ALA A 91 -6.20 -2.06 -25.54
C ALA A 91 -7.12 -0.84 -25.36
N HIS A 92 -6.73 0.09 -24.48
CA HIS A 92 -7.39 1.39 -24.29
C HIS A 92 -6.85 2.52 -25.18
N GLY A 93 -6.02 2.20 -26.18
CA GLY A 93 -5.53 3.16 -27.17
C GLY A 93 -4.40 4.07 -26.67
N VAL A 94 -3.80 3.77 -25.52
CA VAL A 94 -2.57 4.44 -25.07
C VAL A 94 -1.38 3.82 -25.79
N HIS A 95 -0.52 4.65 -26.37
CA HIS A 95 0.68 4.15 -27.05
C HIS A 95 1.71 3.72 -26.01
N VAL A 96 2.13 2.46 -26.07
CA VAL A 96 3.19 1.91 -25.21
C VAL A 96 4.43 1.74 -26.07
N GLU A 97 5.44 2.59 -25.84
CA GLU A 97 6.68 2.58 -26.62
C GLU A 97 7.41 1.25 -26.48
N VAL A 98 7.57 0.81 -25.23
CA VAL A 98 8.36 -0.37 -24.89
C VAL A 98 8.13 -0.82 -23.44
N ILE A 99 8.26 -2.13 -23.23
CA ILE A 99 8.42 -2.74 -21.91
C ILE A 99 9.92 -2.93 -21.66
N VAL A 100 10.46 -2.24 -20.66
CA VAL A 100 11.80 -2.46 -20.12
C VAL A 100 11.66 -3.48 -18.99
N ASP A 101 12.12 -4.71 -19.22
CA ASP A 101 12.09 -5.79 -18.23
C ASP A 101 13.51 -6.07 -17.72
N SER A 102 13.71 -5.97 -16.41
CA SER A 102 15.02 -6.24 -15.80
C SER A 102 15.44 -7.71 -15.91
N ARG A 103 14.51 -8.62 -16.18
CA ARG A 103 14.76 -10.05 -16.35
C ARG A 103 15.22 -10.35 -17.78
N THR A 104 16.24 -11.19 -17.92
CA THR A 104 16.76 -11.60 -19.25
C THR A 104 15.86 -12.63 -19.95
N GLU A 105 15.22 -13.51 -19.18
CA GLU A 105 14.49 -14.69 -19.69
C GLU A 105 12.97 -14.62 -19.50
N SER A 106 12.39 -13.41 -19.41
CA SER A 106 10.95 -13.25 -19.23
C SER A 106 10.16 -13.85 -20.41
N LYS A 107 9.19 -14.73 -20.08
CA LYS A 107 8.28 -15.38 -21.05
C LYS A 107 6.88 -14.77 -21.06
N ALA A 108 6.67 -13.65 -20.37
CA ALA A 108 5.39 -12.99 -20.33
C ALA A 108 4.97 -12.51 -21.73
N ASP A 109 3.68 -12.66 -22.03
CA ASP A 109 3.10 -12.24 -23.30
C ASP A 109 2.90 -10.73 -23.33
N ALA A 110 3.52 -10.08 -24.32
CA ALA A 110 3.47 -8.63 -24.53
C ALA A 110 2.38 -8.21 -25.53
N GLU A 111 1.70 -9.15 -26.19
CA GLU A 111 0.68 -8.91 -27.23
C GLU A 111 1.10 -7.83 -28.25
N GLY A 112 2.32 -7.95 -28.74
CA GLY A 112 2.90 -7.08 -29.76
C GLY A 112 3.36 -5.70 -29.26
N VAL A 113 3.56 -5.50 -27.96
CA VAL A 113 4.33 -4.37 -27.42
C VAL A 113 5.84 -4.73 -27.50
N PRO A 114 6.72 -3.82 -27.96
CA PRO A 114 8.16 -4.04 -27.95
C PRO A 114 8.70 -4.32 -26.53
N VAL A 115 9.68 -5.22 -26.41
CA VAL A 115 10.25 -5.61 -25.11
C VAL A 115 11.77 -5.57 -25.14
N LEU A 116 12.36 -4.83 -24.21
CA LEU A 116 13.79 -4.82 -23.92
C LEU A 116 14.04 -5.62 -22.65
N ARG A 117 14.45 -6.88 -22.81
CA ARG A 117 14.78 -7.78 -21.70
C ARG A 117 16.21 -7.57 -21.20
N GLY A 118 16.44 -7.80 -19.90
CA GLY A 118 17.75 -7.58 -19.28
C GLY A 118 18.21 -6.13 -19.37
N ARG A 119 17.26 -5.18 -19.35
CA ARG A 119 17.50 -3.75 -19.40
C ARG A 119 16.83 -3.07 -18.22
N MET A 120 17.40 -1.95 -17.78
CA MET A 120 16.89 -1.17 -16.66
C MET A 120 16.88 0.30 -17.03
N ILE A 121 15.90 1.03 -16.49
CA ILE A 121 15.88 2.49 -16.54
C ILE A 121 16.83 3.00 -15.46
N ALA A 122 17.82 3.79 -15.85
CA ALA A 122 18.73 4.46 -14.92
C ALA A 122 18.09 5.75 -14.38
N ASP A 123 17.57 6.58 -15.29
CA ASP A 123 17.09 7.91 -15.00
C ASP A 123 15.85 8.30 -15.82
N VAL A 124 14.95 9.06 -15.22
CA VAL A 124 13.86 9.75 -15.90
C VAL A 124 14.30 11.14 -16.31
N ASN A 125 14.05 11.52 -17.56
CA ASN A 125 14.27 12.86 -18.04
C ASN A 125 13.01 13.72 -17.87
N GLY A 126 13.19 14.97 -17.44
CA GLY A 126 12.12 15.91 -17.18
C GLY A 126 12.14 16.45 -15.75
N GLY A 127 11.27 17.41 -15.46
CA GLY A 127 11.21 18.04 -14.13
C GLY A 127 9.80 18.33 -13.66
N LYS A 128 8.97 18.96 -14.51
CA LYS A 128 7.53 19.17 -14.26
C LYS A 128 6.64 18.08 -14.86
N GLY A 129 7.26 17.10 -15.50
CA GLY A 129 6.64 16.09 -16.35
C GLY A 129 7.73 15.23 -16.97
N VAL A 130 7.46 13.95 -17.20
CA VAL A 130 8.33 13.05 -17.96
C VAL A 130 8.45 13.55 -19.40
N THR A 131 9.67 13.56 -19.93
CA THR A 131 9.96 13.79 -21.36
C THR A 131 10.69 12.63 -22.02
N GLY A 132 11.12 11.65 -21.23
CA GLY A 132 11.82 10.47 -21.69
C GLY A 132 12.48 9.73 -20.53
N VAL A 133 13.15 8.65 -20.87
CA VAL A 133 13.96 7.85 -19.93
C VAL A 133 15.31 7.53 -20.56
N GLU A 134 16.31 7.36 -19.71
CA GLU A 134 17.63 6.87 -20.06
C GLU A 134 17.82 5.47 -19.45
N LEU A 135 18.23 4.51 -20.27
CA LEU A 135 18.57 3.16 -19.82
C LEU A 135 19.99 3.12 -19.26
N THR A 136 20.32 2.05 -18.53
CA THR A 136 21.68 1.83 -17.99
C THR A 136 22.78 1.69 -19.05
N ASP A 137 22.41 1.49 -20.33
CA ASP A 137 23.33 1.50 -21.47
C ASP A 137 23.35 2.84 -22.22
N HIS A 138 22.83 3.90 -21.61
CA HIS A 138 22.71 5.27 -22.15
C HIS A 138 21.75 5.41 -23.34
N THR A 139 20.97 4.36 -23.66
CA THR A 139 19.91 4.47 -24.66
C THR A 139 18.82 5.41 -24.15
N HIS A 140 18.48 6.43 -24.95
CA HIS A 140 17.37 7.34 -24.66
C HIS A 140 16.08 6.87 -25.33
N ILE A 141 14.97 6.95 -24.60
CA ILE A 141 13.63 6.64 -25.10
C ILE A 141 12.69 7.80 -24.75
N THR A 142 12.17 8.48 -25.77
CA THR A 142 11.20 9.56 -25.60
C THR A 142 9.84 8.99 -25.18
N CYS A 143 9.23 9.55 -24.14
CA CYS A 143 7.90 9.21 -23.65
C CYS A 143 7.37 10.35 -22.75
N ASP A 144 6.08 10.33 -22.41
CA ASP A 144 5.45 11.33 -21.54
C ASP A 144 4.93 10.76 -20.21
N ALA A 145 5.03 9.45 -20.00
CA ALA A 145 4.78 8.81 -18.71
C ALA A 145 5.57 7.50 -18.54
N VAL A 146 5.79 7.10 -17.29
CA VAL A 146 6.47 5.83 -16.94
C VAL A 146 5.60 5.04 -15.98
N ALA A 147 5.25 3.81 -16.34
CA ALA A 147 4.59 2.85 -15.47
C ALA A 147 5.63 1.90 -14.86
N MET A 148 5.84 1.91 -13.55
CA MET A 148 6.80 1.02 -12.88
C MET A 148 6.12 -0.12 -12.11
N SER A 149 6.67 -1.32 -12.15
CA SER A 149 6.18 -2.46 -11.37
C SER A 149 7.34 -3.24 -10.75
N GLY A 150 7.52 -3.07 -9.43
CA GLY A 150 8.54 -3.71 -8.59
C GLY A 150 8.04 -4.93 -7.81
N GLY A 151 6.89 -5.49 -8.19
CA GLY A 151 6.24 -6.61 -7.53
C GLY A 151 5.20 -6.20 -6.50
N TRP A 152 4.76 -7.14 -5.67
CA TRP A 152 3.60 -6.98 -4.80
C TRP A 152 3.92 -7.32 -3.35
N SER A 153 3.46 -6.48 -2.43
CA SER A 153 3.52 -6.68 -0.98
C SER A 153 2.16 -7.11 -0.46
N PRO A 154 1.98 -8.36 -0.01
CA PRO A 154 0.78 -8.80 0.68
C PRO A 154 0.42 -7.87 1.85
N ILE A 155 -0.86 -7.46 1.95
CA ILE A 155 -1.32 -6.60 3.04
C ILE A 155 -1.53 -7.46 4.30
N VAL A 156 -0.45 -7.62 5.06
CA VAL A 156 -0.39 -8.47 6.27
C VAL A 156 -0.72 -7.70 7.56
N ASN A 157 -0.94 -6.39 7.49
CA ASN A 157 -0.97 -5.48 8.64
C ASN A 157 -1.89 -5.95 9.77
N LEU A 158 -3.13 -6.35 9.47
CA LEU A 158 -4.09 -6.78 10.48
C LEU A 158 -3.73 -8.14 11.11
N ALA A 159 -3.11 -9.05 10.34
CA ALA A 159 -2.59 -10.30 10.88
C ALA A 159 -1.42 -10.02 11.84
N CYS A 160 -0.47 -9.19 11.43
CA CYS A 160 0.68 -8.81 12.25
C CYS A 160 0.30 -8.02 13.53
N GLN A 161 -0.81 -7.28 13.52
CA GLN A 161 -1.35 -6.62 14.72
C GLN A 161 -1.78 -7.60 15.83
N ARG A 162 -1.80 -8.91 15.56
CA ARG A 162 -1.97 -9.97 16.58
C ARG A 162 -0.67 -10.32 17.32
N GLY A 163 0.45 -9.67 16.99
CA GLY A 163 1.73 -9.79 17.69
C GLY A 163 2.74 -10.73 17.02
N ALA A 164 2.33 -11.48 15.98
CA ALA A 164 3.22 -12.32 15.20
C ALA A 164 3.87 -11.53 14.04
N LYS A 165 5.09 -11.93 13.65
CA LYS A 165 5.86 -11.29 12.57
C LYS A 165 5.63 -12.00 11.24
N PRO A 166 5.61 -11.28 10.11
CA PRO A 166 5.53 -11.92 8.81
C PRO A 166 6.84 -12.65 8.47
N LYS A 167 6.79 -13.55 7.48
CA LYS A 167 7.94 -14.35 7.03
C LYS A 167 8.28 -14.04 5.58
N TRP A 168 9.57 -13.92 5.26
CA TRP A 168 10.01 -13.71 3.90
C TRP A 168 9.73 -14.94 3.03
N ASN A 169 9.32 -14.70 1.78
CA ASN A 169 9.19 -15.70 0.74
C ASN A 169 10.00 -15.21 -0.47
N GLU A 170 11.05 -15.96 -0.82
CA GLU A 170 11.97 -15.63 -1.91
C GLU A 170 11.29 -15.67 -3.29
N ASP A 171 10.44 -16.67 -3.54
CA ASP A 171 9.78 -16.87 -4.84
C ASP A 171 8.86 -15.70 -5.23
N LEU A 172 8.19 -15.12 -4.23
CA LEU A 172 7.32 -13.95 -4.40
C LEU A 172 8.03 -12.62 -4.13
N ALA A 173 9.28 -12.68 -3.66
CA ALA A 173 10.04 -11.56 -3.14
C ALA A 173 9.19 -10.71 -2.18
N ALA A 174 8.54 -11.33 -1.20
CA ALA A 174 7.56 -10.66 -0.35
C ALA A 174 7.45 -11.26 1.04
N PHE A 175 7.02 -10.44 2.00
CA PHE A 175 6.66 -10.91 3.34
C PHE A 175 5.22 -11.47 3.36
N LEU A 176 5.09 -12.74 3.74
CA LEU A 176 3.83 -13.45 3.91
C LEU A 176 3.31 -13.32 5.34
N PRO A 177 1.98 -13.37 5.55
CA PRO A 177 1.38 -13.18 6.86
C PRO A 177 1.79 -14.29 7.83
N PRO A 178 1.91 -13.99 9.13
CA PRO A 178 2.04 -15.04 10.13
C PRO A 178 0.78 -15.90 10.21
N ASP A 179 0.94 -17.13 10.70
CA ASP A 179 -0.19 -17.90 11.22
C ASP A 179 -0.60 -17.33 12.58
N VAL A 180 -1.85 -16.88 12.67
CA VAL A 180 -2.47 -16.30 13.87
C VAL A 180 -3.67 -17.10 14.36
N GLY A 181 -3.77 -18.37 13.93
CA GLY A 181 -4.79 -19.32 14.31
C GLY A 181 -6.03 -19.33 13.41
N ALA A 182 -6.76 -20.44 13.43
CA ALA A 182 -7.87 -20.72 12.51
C ALA A 182 -9.08 -19.77 12.65
N SER A 183 -9.21 -19.04 13.78
CA SER A 183 -10.27 -18.04 13.95
C SER A 183 -10.02 -16.77 13.13
N PHE A 184 -8.80 -16.55 12.64
CA PHE A 184 -8.45 -15.41 11.80
C PHE A 184 -7.53 -15.85 10.65
N ALA A 185 -8.14 -16.30 9.56
CA ALA A 185 -7.41 -16.76 8.39
C ALA A 185 -7.08 -15.60 7.44
N VAL A 186 -5.96 -15.68 6.72
CA VAL A 186 -5.63 -14.74 5.63
C VAL A 186 -5.87 -15.44 4.31
N ALA A 187 -6.47 -14.78 3.33
CA ALA A 187 -6.85 -15.37 2.04
C ALA A 187 -6.41 -14.53 0.83
N GLY A 188 -6.28 -15.20 -0.32
CA GLY A 188 -5.95 -14.56 -1.60
C GLY A 188 -4.54 -13.99 -1.64
N SER A 189 -4.34 -12.86 -2.33
CA SER A 189 -3.00 -12.25 -2.45
C SER A 189 -2.40 -11.79 -1.13
N ALA A 190 -3.23 -11.50 -0.12
CA ALA A 190 -2.74 -11.27 1.24
C ALA A 190 -2.07 -12.51 1.85
N ALA A 191 -2.41 -13.71 1.36
CA ALA A 191 -1.79 -14.99 1.72
C ALA A 191 -0.75 -15.46 0.69
N GLY A 192 -0.33 -14.60 -0.25
CA GLY A 192 0.65 -14.93 -1.29
C GLY A 192 0.08 -15.67 -2.51
N LYS A 193 -1.24 -15.72 -2.69
CA LYS A 193 -1.85 -16.24 -3.93
C LYS A 193 -1.84 -15.17 -5.01
N MET A 194 -1.08 -15.38 -6.07
CA MET A 194 -0.85 -14.36 -7.10
C MET A 194 -1.71 -14.57 -8.35
N LEU A 195 -2.25 -15.78 -8.52
CA LEU A 195 -3.19 -16.08 -9.59
C LEU A 195 -4.64 -15.83 -9.14
N LEU A 196 -5.52 -15.53 -10.10
CA LEU A 196 -6.93 -15.24 -9.80
C LEU A 196 -7.65 -16.52 -9.35
N SER A 197 -7.38 -17.64 -10.01
CA SER A 197 -7.95 -18.95 -9.65
C SER A 197 -7.57 -19.35 -8.23
N GLU A 198 -6.31 -19.16 -7.86
CA GLU A 198 -5.81 -19.43 -6.51
C GLU A 198 -6.48 -18.53 -5.48
N CYS A 199 -6.64 -17.24 -5.78
CA CYS A 199 -7.34 -16.30 -4.88
C CYS A 199 -8.79 -16.72 -4.64
N LEU A 200 -9.51 -17.08 -5.70
CA LEU A 200 -10.92 -17.48 -5.63
C LEU A 200 -11.07 -18.81 -4.88
N ALA A 201 -10.22 -19.80 -5.17
CA ALA A 201 -10.23 -21.09 -4.48
C ALA A 201 -9.89 -20.95 -2.98
N ASP A 202 -8.86 -20.17 -2.66
CA ASP A 202 -8.41 -19.95 -1.29
C ASP A 202 -9.46 -19.17 -0.47
N GLY A 203 -10.08 -18.15 -1.08
CA GLY A 203 -11.18 -17.41 -0.49
C GLY A 203 -12.42 -18.30 -0.25
N ALA A 204 -12.78 -19.14 -1.21
CA ALA A 204 -13.89 -20.08 -1.08
C ALA A 204 -13.66 -21.10 0.04
N ALA A 205 -12.43 -21.63 0.15
CA ALA A 205 -12.07 -22.59 1.19
C ALA A 205 -12.10 -21.97 2.60
N LYS A 206 -11.55 -20.76 2.76
CA LYS A 206 -11.47 -20.08 4.08
C LYS A 206 -12.78 -19.37 4.47
N GLY A 207 -13.61 -19.03 3.49
CA GLY A 207 -14.93 -18.43 3.70
C GLY A 207 -16.04 -19.44 3.97
N ALA A 208 -15.78 -20.74 3.84
CA ALA A 208 -16.78 -21.79 4.08
C ALA A 208 -17.24 -21.78 5.56
N LEU A 209 -18.56 -21.72 5.76
CA LEU A 209 -19.20 -21.83 7.07
C LEU A 209 -19.92 -23.19 7.17
N ASP A 210 -19.82 -23.82 8.34
CA ASP A 210 -20.52 -25.07 8.67
C ASP A 210 -20.34 -26.21 7.65
N GLY A 211 -19.15 -26.28 7.02
CA GLY A 211 -18.81 -27.31 6.03
C GLY A 211 -19.47 -27.14 4.66
N LYS A 212 -20.22 -26.05 4.42
CA LYS A 212 -20.74 -25.72 3.10
C LYS A 212 -19.70 -24.96 2.29
N GLY A 213 -19.08 -25.65 1.34
CA GLY A 213 -18.15 -25.03 0.40
C GLY A 213 -18.82 -23.97 -0.47
N LEU A 214 -18.07 -22.93 -0.81
CA LEU A 214 -18.50 -21.89 -1.76
C LEU A 214 -18.11 -22.32 -3.18
N ALA A 215 -18.99 -22.07 -4.16
CA ALA A 215 -18.69 -22.33 -5.56
C ALA A 215 -17.59 -21.37 -6.06
N VAL A 216 -16.58 -21.92 -6.74
CA VAL A 216 -15.48 -21.16 -7.34
C VAL A 216 -15.82 -20.89 -8.81
N PRO A 217 -15.95 -19.63 -9.24
CA PRO A 217 -16.25 -19.33 -10.64
C PRO A 217 -15.04 -19.67 -11.52
N ALA A 218 -15.31 -20.08 -12.76
CA ALA A 218 -14.26 -20.26 -13.76
C ALA A 218 -13.61 -18.91 -14.08
N CYS A 219 -12.29 -18.89 -14.17
CA CYS A 219 -11.52 -17.69 -14.46
C CYS A 219 -10.28 -18.05 -15.29
N ARG A 220 -9.67 -17.03 -15.90
CA ARG A 220 -8.41 -17.16 -16.61
C ARG A 220 -7.30 -16.59 -15.73
N ASP A 221 -6.25 -17.38 -15.53
CA ASP A 221 -5.03 -16.89 -14.91
C ASP A 221 -4.12 -16.23 -15.93
N GLU A 222 -3.30 -15.32 -15.43
CA GLU A 222 -2.10 -14.90 -16.14
C GLU A 222 -0.92 -15.24 -15.25
N ALA A 223 0.16 -15.72 -15.86
CA ALA A 223 1.35 -16.13 -15.14
C ALA A 223 1.88 -15.00 -14.24
N PHE A 224 2.50 -15.42 -13.13
CA PHE A 224 3.21 -14.53 -12.24
C PHE A 224 4.61 -15.09 -12.00
N ALA A 225 5.60 -14.37 -12.51
CA ALA A 225 7.01 -14.54 -12.17
C ALA A 225 7.60 -13.18 -11.79
N ILE A 226 8.59 -13.19 -10.90
CA ILE A 226 9.30 -12.00 -10.42
C ILE A 226 10.79 -12.30 -10.24
N SER A 227 11.62 -11.29 -10.40
CA SER A 227 13.00 -11.29 -9.89
C SER A 227 13.24 -10.03 -9.07
N PRO A 228 13.83 -10.12 -7.87
CA PRO A 228 14.04 -8.94 -7.02
C PRO A 228 14.81 -7.83 -7.73
N LEU A 229 14.26 -6.61 -7.69
CA LEU A 229 14.95 -5.39 -8.09
C LEU A 229 14.42 -4.25 -7.21
N TRP A 230 15.24 -3.82 -6.26
CA TRP A 230 14.86 -2.82 -5.25
C TRP A 230 15.36 -1.42 -5.61
N TRP A 231 16.57 -1.36 -6.19
CA TRP A 231 17.28 -0.13 -6.53
C TRP A 231 18.20 -0.35 -7.73
N VAL A 232 18.07 0.49 -8.75
CA VAL A 232 19.01 0.61 -9.87
C VAL A 232 20.17 1.50 -9.43
N LYS A 233 21.33 0.93 -9.13
CA LYS A 233 22.47 1.64 -8.51
C LYS A 233 23.20 2.56 -9.48
N GLU A 234 23.08 2.27 -10.76
CA GLU A 234 23.62 3.01 -11.89
C GLU A 234 22.90 4.35 -12.09
N SER A 235 21.79 4.61 -11.38
CA SER A 235 21.08 5.89 -11.43
C SER A 235 21.95 7.08 -11.01
N HIS A 236 21.93 8.14 -11.79
CA HIS A 236 22.62 9.40 -11.46
C HIS A 236 21.75 10.31 -10.59
N GLY A 237 20.46 10.38 -10.88
CA GLY A 237 19.46 11.14 -10.15
C GLY A 237 19.14 10.58 -8.77
N LYS A 238 18.19 11.24 -8.09
CA LYS A 238 17.67 10.76 -6.81
C LYS A 238 16.75 9.58 -7.06
N ALA A 239 16.97 8.49 -6.32
CA ALA A 239 16.14 7.29 -6.34
C ALA A 239 15.35 7.22 -5.04
N PHE A 240 14.08 7.64 -5.06
CA PHE A 240 13.23 7.74 -3.89
C PHE A 240 12.66 6.38 -3.48
N ILE A 241 12.56 6.19 -2.18
CA ILE A 241 11.88 5.06 -1.53
C ILE A 241 10.72 5.55 -0.65
N ASP A 242 10.77 6.79 -0.16
CA ASP A 242 9.65 7.45 0.51
C ASP A 242 9.43 8.82 -0.14
N TYR A 243 8.36 8.93 -0.91
CA TYR A 243 8.04 10.12 -1.70
C TYR A 243 7.51 11.27 -0.84
N GLN A 244 6.96 11.01 0.34
CA GLN A 244 6.38 12.06 1.20
C GLN A 244 7.44 12.73 2.08
N ASN A 245 8.45 11.96 2.48
CA ASN A 245 9.53 12.44 3.34
C ASN A 245 10.85 12.68 2.58
N ASP A 246 10.85 12.61 1.25
CA ASP A 246 12.04 12.76 0.40
C ASP A 246 13.20 11.80 0.76
N ALA A 247 12.89 10.60 1.26
CA ALA A 247 13.91 9.60 1.59
C ALA A 247 14.31 8.79 0.35
N THR A 248 15.62 8.61 0.17
CA THR A 248 16.22 7.97 -1.00
C THR A 248 16.88 6.63 -0.66
N ALA A 249 17.09 5.81 -1.69
CA ALA A 249 17.81 4.55 -1.57
C ALA A 249 19.24 4.72 -1.01
N LYS A 250 19.90 5.85 -1.29
CA LYS A 250 21.28 6.13 -0.84
C LYS A 250 21.37 6.41 0.66
N ASP A 251 20.26 6.78 1.30
CA ASP A 251 20.23 7.10 2.74
C ASP A 251 20.38 5.85 3.61
N LEU A 252 19.98 4.67 3.12
CA LEU A 252 20.01 3.42 3.89
C LEU A 252 21.44 2.87 4.05
N PRO A 253 22.28 2.78 3.01
CA PRO A 253 23.70 2.45 3.17
C PRO A 253 24.45 3.49 4.01
N LEU A 254 24.09 4.78 3.91
CA LEU A 254 24.67 5.82 4.76
C LEU A 254 24.32 5.57 6.24
N ALA A 255 23.04 5.36 6.56
CA ALA A 255 22.58 5.04 7.90
C ALA A 255 23.32 3.81 8.47
N ALA A 256 23.51 2.77 7.65
CA ALA A 256 24.25 1.56 8.06
C ALA A 256 25.72 1.86 8.38
N ARG A 257 26.40 2.71 7.60
CA ARG A 257 27.79 3.15 7.86
C ARG A 257 27.92 3.96 9.15
N GLU A 258 26.89 4.75 9.47
CA GLU A 258 26.84 5.55 10.71
C GLU A 258 26.40 4.75 11.94
N GLY A 259 26.15 3.43 11.79
CA GLY A 259 25.84 2.53 12.90
C GLY A 259 24.36 2.22 13.10
N TYR A 260 23.46 2.84 12.34
CA TYR A 260 22.02 2.56 12.37
C TYR A 260 21.67 1.29 11.56
N ARG A 261 22.17 0.15 12.02
CA ARG A 261 22.13 -1.16 11.30
C ARG A 261 20.90 -2.03 11.61
N ASP A 262 20.01 -1.54 12.46
CA ASP A 262 18.71 -2.14 12.76
C ASP A 262 17.61 -1.39 12.01
N ILE A 263 16.57 -2.09 11.55
CA ILE A 263 15.52 -1.48 10.72
C ILE A 263 14.74 -0.37 11.45
N GLU A 264 14.52 -0.51 12.76
CA GLU A 264 13.83 0.51 13.56
C GLU A 264 14.72 1.75 13.75
N LEU A 265 16.04 1.57 13.85
CA LEU A 265 17.01 2.67 13.91
C LEU A 265 17.15 3.38 12.56
N ALA A 266 17.31 2.62 11.47
CA ALA A 266 17.40 3.15 10.12
C ALA A 266 16.14 3.94 9.74
N LYS A 267 14.95 3.43 10.09
CA LYS A 267 13.67 4.15 9.94
C LYS A 267 13.68 5.51 10.65
N ARG A 268 14.12 5.56 11.91
CA ARG A 268 14.15 6.82 12.69
C ARG A 268 15.18 7.81 12.17
N TYR A 269 16.30 7.31 11.66
CA TYR A 269 17.37 8.14 11.10
C TYR A 269 16.99 8.72 9.74
N THR A 270 16.46 7.89 8.84
CA THR A 270 16.14 8.28 7.45
C THR A 270 14.73 8.85 7.29
N THR A 271 13.86 8.66 8.27
CA THR A 271 12.41 8.93 8.21
C THR A 271 11.62 8.09 7.21
N ALA A 272 12.25 7.10 6.56
CA ALA A 272 11.60 6.23 5.59
C ALA A 272 10.48 5.40 6.24
N GLY A 273 9.28 5.48 5.67
CA GLY A 273 8.08 4.79 6.16
C GLY A 273 7.42 5.43 7.39
N MET A 274 7.72 6.71 7.67
CA MET A 274 7.12 7.47 8.76
C MET A 274 6.03 8.44 8.30
N ALA A 275 5.81 8.58 7.00
CA ALA A 275 4.84 9.50 6.44
C ALA A 275 3.38 9.05 6.63
N THR A 276 2.42 9.79 6.06
CA THR A 276 0.98 9.54 6.23
C THR A 276 0.50 8.25 5.56
N ASP A 277 1.25 7.76 4.57
CA ASP A 277 1.02 6.48 3.91
C ASP A 277 1.53 5.28 4.74
N GLN A 278 2.35 5.54 5.78
CA GLN A 278 3.00 4.54 6.65
C GLN A 278 3.92 3.57 5.88
N GLY A 279 4.57 4.04 4.81
CA GLY A 279 5.58 3.28 4.07
C GLY A 279 5.04 2.09 3.27
N LYS A 280 3.76 2.13 2.90
CA LYS A 280 3.08 1.10 2.08
C LYS A 280 3.85 0.75 0.80
N LEU A 281 4.37 1.78 0.12
CA LEU A 281 5.15 1.62 -1.11
C LEU A 281 6.61 1.26 -0.83
N GLY A 282 7.26 2.02 0.07
CA GLY A 282 8.71 2.05 0.21
C GLY A 282 9.34 1.04 1.16
N ASN A 283 8.60 0.52 2.15
CA ASN A 283 9.21 -0.20 3.27
C ASN A 283 9.96 -1.46 2.84
N ILE A 284 9.46 -2.20 1.85
CA ILE A 284 10.15 -3.41 1.38
C ILE A 284 11.46 -3.04 0.69
N ASN A 285 11.48 -1.96 -0.10
CA ASN A 285 12.71 -1.47 -0.73
C ASN A 285 13.71 -1.02 0.35
N ALA A 286 13.25 -0.29 1.37
CA ALA A 286 14.08 0.14 2.48
C ALA A 286 14.71 -1.04 3.24
N ILE A 287 13.91 -2.08 3.54
CA ILE A 287 14.38 -3.31 4.20
C ILE A 287 15.42 -4.01 3.33
N ALA A 288 15.15 -4.17 2.03
CA ALA A 288 16.05 -4.87 1.13
C ALA A 288 17.38 -4.16 0.93
N ILE A 289 17.37 -2.83 0.77
CA ILE A 289 18.58 -2.03 0.63
C ILE A 289 19.39 -2.06 1.94
N LEU A 290 18.73 -2.00 3.10
CA LEU A 290 19.41 -2.13 4.39
C LEU A 290 19.97 -3.54 4.61
N ALA A 291 19.24 -4.58 4.21
CA ALA A 291 19.68 -5.97 4.26
C ALA A 291 20.97 -6.16 3.47
N GLU A 292 20.99 -5.67 2.23
CA GLU A 292 22.19 -5.65 1.40
C GLU A 292 23.34 -4.88 2.06
N ALA A 293 23.09 -3.63 2.49
CA ALA A 293 24.11 -2.78 3.10
C ALA A 293 24.70 -3.35 4.40
N THR A 294 23.96 -4.21 5.09
CA THR A 294 24.38 -4.82 6.35
C THR A 294 24.84 -6.27 6.22
N GLY A 295 24.75 -6.87 5.04
CA GLY A 295 25.10 -8.28 4.79
C GLY A 295 24.13 -9.26 5.46
N LYS A 296 22.86 -8.88 5.62
CA LYS A 296 21.81 -9.68 6.25
C LYS A 296 20.78 -10.14 5.23
N THR A 297 20.04 -11.20 5.56
CA THR A 297 18.87 -11.60 4.78
C THR A 297 17.65 -10.72 5.11
N MET A 298 16.62 -10.78 4.25
CA MET A 298 15.35 -10.09 4.49
C MET A 298 14.70 -10.51 5.81
N ASP A 299 14.73 -11.80 6.15
CA ASP A 299 14.21 -12.31 7.42
C ASP A 299 15.00 -11.83 8.64
N GLN A 300 16.32 -11.69 8.52
CA GLN A 300 17.18 -11.21 9.60
C GLN A 300 17.00 -9.72 9.90
N VAL A 301 16.77 -8.91 8.88
CA VAL A 301 16.40 -7.49 9.07
C VAL A 301 14.97 -7.39 9.59
N GLY A 302 14.06 -8.15 8.98
CA GLY A 302 12.65 -8.19 9.33
C GLY A 302 11.91 -6.88 9.00
N THR A 303 10.63 -6.85 9.36
CA THR A 303 9.78 -5.66 9.21
C THR A 303 9.77 -4.81 10.47
N THR A 304 9.43 -3.53 10.31
CA THR A 304 9.05 -2.69 11.46
C THR A 304 7.71 -3.12 12.05
N THR A 305 7.40 -2.61 13.24
CA THR A 305 6.17 -2.98 13.95
C THR A 305 4.91 -2.45 13.23
N PHE A 306 3.98 -3.34 12.88
CA PHE A 306 2.66 -2.96 12.36
C PHE A 306 1.75 -2.48 13.49
N ARG A 307 1.27 -1.23 13.40
CA ARG A 307 0.40 -0.61 14.41
C ARG A 307 -0.98 -0.30 13.84
N PRO A 308 -2.05 -0.33 14.65
CA PRO A 308 -3.28 0.36 14.31
C PRO A 308 -3.02 1.88 14.21
N TYR A 309 -3.66 2.61 13.30
CA TYR A 309 -4.64 2.15 12.30
C TYR A 309 -3.97 1.88 10.95
N TYR A 310 -4.55 0.99 10.13
CA TYR A 310 -4.02 0.68 8.79
C TYR A 310 -3.98 1.92 7.88
N THR A 311 -4.99 2.78 8.00
CA THR A 311 -5.04 4.13 7.41
C THR A 311 -5.48 5.13 8.49
N PRO A 312 -5.10 6.42 8.39
CA PRO A 312 -5.53 7.44 9.35
C PRO A 312 -7.05 7.49 9.54
N VAL A 313 -7.47 7.77 10.78
CA VAL A 313 -8.89 7.90 11.17
C VAL A 313 -9.08 9.26 11.85
N ALA A 314 -10.17 9.96 11.53
CA ALA A 314 -10.48 11.22 12.17
C ALA A 314 -10.82 11.04 13.65
N PHE A 315 -10.34 11.91 14.52
CA PHE A 315 -10.59 11.82 15.96
C PHE A 315 -12.08 11.87 16.31
N GLY A 316 -12.87 12.64 15.56
CA GLY A 316 -14.31 12.72 15.72
C GLY A 316 -15.04 11.38 15.54
N ALA A 317 -14.50 10.46 14.74
CA ALA A 317 -15.07 9.13 14.59
C ALA A 317 -14.93 8.28 15.87
N PHE A 318 -13.87 8.50 16.67
CA PHE A 318 -13.69 7.83 17.96
C PHE A 318 -14.49 8.49 19.07
N ALA A 319 -14.53 9.82 19.10
CA ALA A 319 -15.34 10.56 20.07
C ALA A 319 -16.83 10.23 19.92
N GLY A 320 -17.31 10.08 18.68
CA GLY A 320 -18.69 9.76 18.39
C GLY A 320 -19.65 10.77 19.04
N PRO A 321 -20.69 10.33 19.77
CA PRO A 321 -21.62 11.23 20.44
C PRO A 321 -21.09 11.84 21.76
N SER A 322 -19.89 11.44 22.22
CA SER A 322 -19.31 11.92 23.49
C SER A 322 -18.72 13.33 23.35
N VAL A 323 -19.60 14.32 23.16
CA VAL A 323 -19.26 15.75 23.02
C VAL A 323 -20.18 16.61 23.90
N GLY A 324 -19.70 17.78 24.35
CA GLY A 324 -20.48 18.69 25.21
C GLY A 324 -21.03 17.98 26.46
N HIS A 325 -22.29 18.22 26.81
CA HIS A 325 -22.98 17.56 27.93
C HIS A 325 -23.26 16.05 27.71
N HIS A 326 -22.93 15.49 26.54
CA HIS A 326 -22.98 14.04 26.28
C HIS A 326 -21.61 13.37 26.47
N PHE A 327 -20.54 14.13 26.74
CA PHE A 327 -19.21 13.57 27.02
C PHE A 327 -19.22 12.69 28.29
N GLN A 328 -19.91 13.14 29.34
CA GLN A 328 -20.11 12.42 30.58
C GLN A 328 -21.53 12.67 31.11
N PRO A 329 -22.10 11.77 31.94
CA PRO A 329 -23.43 11.97 32.50
C PRO A 329 -23.49 13.26 33.34
N VAL A 330 -24.47 14.11 33.06
CA VAL A 330 -24.78 15.29 33.87
C VAL A 330 -25.87 14.91 34.88
N ARG A 331 -25.55 15.00 36.19
CA ARG A 331 -26.48 14.70 37.28
C ARG A 331 -27.10 15.99 37.79
N LYS A 332 -28.43 16.00 37.86
CA LYS A 332 -29.25 17.10 38.36
C LYS A 332 -29.99 16.69 39.62
N THR A 333 -30.07 17.56 40.61
CA THR A 333 -30.87 17.31 41.82
C THR A 333 -32.37 17.40 41.49
N PRO A 334 -33.27 16.83 42.31
CA PRO A 334 -34.71 17.01 42.10
C PRO A 334 -35.19 18.47 42.11
N LEU A 335 -34.39 19.38 42.67
CA LEU A 335 -34.69 20.83 42.74
C LEU A 335 -33.91 21.63 41.68
N HIS A 336 -33.22 20.97 40.75
CA HIS A 336 -32.36 21.66 39.79
C HIS A 336 -33.16 22.62 38.90
N ASP A 337 -34.28 22.16 38.34
CA ASP A 337 -35.10 23.00 37.46
C ASP A 337 -35.73 24.16 38.25
N TRP A 338 -36.13 23.94 39.51
CA TRP A 338 -36.61 25.01 40.41
C TRP A 338 -35.52 26.06 40.71
N ALA A 339 -34.27 25.62 40.92
CA ALA A 339 -33.14 26.52 41.14
C ALA A 339 -32.79 27.30 39.86
N ASP A 340 -32.85 26.66 38.69
CA ASP A 340 -32.62 27.29 37.38
C ASP A 340 -33.66 28.39 37.10
N GLU A 341 -34.95 28.11 37.37
CA GLU A 341 -36.04 29.09 37.26
C GLU A 341 -35.85 30.33 38.16
N LEU A 342 -35.18 30.18 39.30
CA LEU A 342 -34.84 31.28 40.21
C LEU A 342 -33.52 31.99 39.86
N GLY A 343 -32.86 31.59 38.76
CA GLY A 343 -31.62 32.20 38.28
C GLY A 343 -30.37 31.73 39.04
N ALA A 344 -30.38 30.50 39.58
CA ALA A 344 -29.19 29.93 40.19
C ALA A 344 -28.04 29.79 39.20
N VAL A 345 -26.81 30.07 39.64
CA VAL A 345 -25.60 29.82 38.87
C VAL A 345 -25.04 28.47 39.30
N PHE A 346 -25.07 27.50 38.39
CA PHE A 346 -24.58 26.15 38.67
C PHE A 346 -23.08 26.01 38.45
N VAL A 347 -22.44 25.20 39.29
CA VAL A 347 -21.05 24.78 39.13
C VAL A 347 -20.94 23.27 38.99
N GLU A 348 -19.97 22.81 38.21
CA GLU A 348 -19.65 21.39 38.07
C GLU A 348 -18.93 20.89 39.35
N THR A 349 -19.56 19.96 40.05
CA THR A 349 -19.01 19.30 41.25
C THR A 349 -18.96 17.78 41.03
N GLY A 350 -17.90 17.34 40.33
CA GLY A 350 -17.85 15.99 39.78
C GLY A 350 -18.88 15.86 38.65
N LEU A 351 -19.77 14.85 38.74
CA LEU A 351 -20.86 14.67 37.76
C LEU A 351 -22.09 15.55 38.04
N TRP A 352 -22.12 16.29 39.16
CA TRP A 352 -23.30 17.06 39.57
C TRP A 352 -23.21 18.53 39.16
N MET A 353 -24.33 19.07 38.66
CA MET A 353 -24.56 20.50 38.57
C MET A 353 -25.19 20.97 39.88
N ARG A 354 -24.46 21.76 40.68
CA ARG A 354 -24.88 22.21 42.00
C ARG A 354 -24.97 23.72 42.12
#